data_AF-A0A832X3E5-F1
#
_entry.id   AF-A0A832X3E5-F1
#
_cell.length_a   1.000
_cell.length_b   1.000
_cell.length_c   1.000
_cell.angle_alpha   90.00
_cell.angle_beta   90.00
_cell.angle_gamma   90.00
#
_symmetry.space_group_name_H-M   'P 1'
#
loop_
_entity.id
_entity.type
_entity.pdbx_description
1 polymer ?
#
loop_
_entity_poly.entity_id
_entity_poly.type
_entity_poly.pdbx_seq_one_letter_code
_entity_poly.pdbx_strand_id
1 'polypeptide(L)'
;MLREELIKKVSSILEEAGFEIARQLSPSCFDILARRGQILLIKVLTNADSLYKEQADDLRNVADVLGATPLLVAALLKSESIRPKTIYDRYGITTINLETFEEAIAGKQLPIVYAKSGGYFAHINPDYLKKVREQNKLSLGELSREAGVSK
;
A
#
# COMPACT_ATOMS: atom_id res chain seq x y z
N MET A 1 -14.79 -10.97 -4.77
CA MET A 1 -15.35 -9.74 -4.15
C MET A 1 -15.69 -8.78 -5.26
N LEU A 2 -16.90 -8.23 -5.23
CA LEU A 2 -17.32 -7.23 -6.21
C LEU A 2 -16.66 -5.89 -5.88
N ARG A 3 -16.33 -5.10 -6.90
CA ARG A 3 -15.65 -3.81 -6.72
C ARG A 3 -16.43 -2.85 -5.82
N GLU A 4 -17.75 -2.82 -5.95
CA GLU A 4 -18.61 -1.97 -5.12
C GLU A 4 -18.58 -2.34 -3.64
N GLU A 5 -18.49 -3.64 -3.32
CA GLU A 5 -18.33 -4.11 -1.94
C GLU A 5 -16.99 -3.64 -1.38
N LEU A 6 -15.93 -3.72 -2.19
CA LEU A 6 -14.60 -3.25 -1.78
C LEU A 6 -14.61 -1.74 -1.51
N ILE A 7 -15.24 -0.93 -2.36
CA ILE A 7 -15.41 0.51 -2.14
C ILE A 7 -16.17 0.78 -0.84
N LYS A 8 -17.26 0.06 -0.57
CA LYS A 8 -18.03 0.20 0.68
C LYS A 8 -17.18 -0.10 1.91
N LYS A 9 -16.39 -1.19 1.87
CA LYS A 9 -15.49 -1.55 2.98
C LYS A 9 -14.40 -0.50 3.20
N VAL A 10 -13.74 -0.05 2.13
CA VAL A 10 -12.73 1.03 2.20
C VAL A 10 -13.34 2.31 2.80
N SER A 11 -14.56 2.66 2.40
CA SER A 11 -15.27 3.83 2.94
C SER A 11 -15.55 3.69 4.44
N SER A 12 -16.09 2.54 4.88
CA SER A 12 -16.38 2.25 6.29
C SER A 12 -15.13 2.38 7.16
N ILE A 13 -14.01 1.78 6.72
CA ILE A 13 -12.72 1.84 7.43
C ILE A 13 -12.25 3.29 7.61
N LEU A 14 -12.40 4.13 6.57
CA LEU A 14 -12.01 5.54 6.63
C LEU A 14 -12.90 6.33 7.59
N GLU A 15 -14.22 6.13 7.51
CA GLU A 15 -15.20 6.80 8.37
C GLU A 15 -15.01 6.40 9.84
N GLU A 16 -14.83 5.11 10.14
CA GLU A 16 -14.52 4.60 11.48
C GLU A 16 -13.21 5.16 12.04
N ALA A 17 -12.24 5.43 11.16
CA ALA A 17 -10.99 6.09 11.51
C ALA A 17 -11.11 7.63 11.58
N GLY A 18 -12.30 8.21 11.39
CA GLY A 18 -12.55 9.64 11.51
C GLY A 18 -12.04 10.47 10.33
N PHE A 19 -11.95 9.88 9.13
CA PHE A 19 -11.74 10.66 7.90
C PHE A 19 -13.06 11.26 7.43
N GLU A 20 -13.00 12.50 6.94
CA GLU A 20 -14.05 13.04 6.07
C GLU A 20 -13.88 12.43 4.69
N ILE A 21 -14.93 11.82 4.13
CA ILE A 21 -14.86 11.18 2.82
C ILE A 21 -15.83 11.79 1.81
N ALA A 22 -15.40 11.83 0.55
CA ALA A 22 -16.25 12.13 -0.60
C ALA A 22 -16.10 11.01 -1.63
N ARG A 23 -17.23 10.41 -2.02
CA ARG A 23 -17.28 9.33 -3.02
C ARG A 23 -17.63 9.90 -4.39
N GLN A 24 -16.88 9.48 -5.40
CA GLN A 24 -17.22 9.74 -6.80
C GLN A 24 -18.28 8.74 -7.29
N LEU A 25 -19.33 9.24 -7.94
CA LEU A 25 -20.39 8.43 -8.55
C LEU A 25 -20.21 8.25 -10.06
N SER A 26 -19.30 9.02 -10.67
CA SER A 26 -18.95 8.97 -12.10
C SER A 26 -17.58 8.32 -12.35
N PRO A 27 -17.30 7.83 -13.57
CA PRO A 27 -15.95 7.42 -13.95
C PRO A 27 -14.94 8.55 -13.71
N SER A 28 -13.95 8.28 -12.85
CA SER A 28 -12.89 9.22 -12.46
C SER A 28 -11.58 8.46 -12.21
N CYS A 29 -10.45 9.17 -12.19
CA CYS A 29 -9.13 8.61 -11.85
C CYS A 29 -9.04 8.13 -10.39
N PHE A 30 -9.98 8.51 -9.51
CA PHE A 30 -10.14 8.02 -8.15
C PHE A 30 -11.60 7.68 -7.83
N ASP A 31 -11.83 6.92 -6.76
CA ASP A 31 -13.18 6.55 -6.32
C ASP A 31 -13.56 7.22 -5.00
N ILE A 32 -12.58 7.45 -4.13
CA ILE A 32 -12.77 8.04 -2.80
C ILE A 32 -11.70 9.11 -2.58
N LEU A 33 -12.14 10.31 -2.21
CA LEU A 33 -11.30 11.34 -1.61
C LEU A 33 -11.50 11.25 -0.09
N ALA A 34 -10.42 11.19 0.68
CA ALA A 34 -10.49 11.13 2.14
C ALA A 34 -9.56 12.15 2.78
N ARG A 35 -9.99 12.80 3.87
CA ARG A 35 -9.21 13.82 4.56
C ARG A 35 -9.17 13.58 6.07
N ARG A 36 -7.95 13.55 6.63
CA ARG A 36 -7.67 13.57 8.08
C ARG A 36 -6.26 14.12 8.32
N GLY A 37 -6.13 15.44 8.37
CA GLY A 37 -4.84 16.14 8.37
C GLY A 37 -4.14 16.11 7.00
N GLN A 38 -3.98 14.93 6.42
CA GLN A 38 -3.56 14.69 5.04
C GLN A 38 -4.75 14.36 4.13
N ILE A 39 -4.57 14.51 2.83
CA ILE A 39 -5.57 14.17 1.80
C ILE A 39 -5.13 12.87 1.11
N LEU A 40 -6.06 11.93 0.93
CA LEU A 40 -5.86 10.69 0.18
C LEU A 40 -6.78 10.68 -1.04
N LEU A 41 -6.22 10.31 -2.19
CA LEU A 41 -6.99 9.96 -3.39
C LEU A 41 -6.89 8.46 -3.61
N ILE A 42 -7.99 7.76 -3.40
CA ILE A 42 -8.02 6.31 -3.38
C ILE A 42 -8.75 5.80 -4.62
N LYS A 43 -8.04 5.00 -5.43
CA LYS A 43 -8.63 4.18 -6.49
C LYS A 43 -8.83 2.76 -5.96
N VAL A 44 -9.96 2.15 -6.33
CA VAL A 44 -10.33 0.81 -5.91
C VAL A 44 -10.57 -0.06 -7.14
N LEU A 45 -9.84 -1.17 -7.25
CA LEU A 45 -9.96 -2.14 -8.35
C LEU A 45 -10.05 -3.56 -7.81
N THR A 46 -10.76 -4.45 -8.49
CA THR A 46 -10.72 -5.88 -8.13
C THR A 46 -9.35 -6.47 -8.46
N ASN A 47 -8.78 -6.10 -9.61
CA ASN A 47 -7.44 -6.49 -10.04
C ASN A 47 -6.62 -5.22 -10.32
N ALA A 48 -5.47 -5.08 -9.66
CA ALA A 48 -4.53 -3.99 -9.86
C ALA A 48 -3.97 -3.95 -11.29
N ASP A 49 -3.96 -5.08 -12.01
CA ASP A 49 -3.57 -5.12 -13.43
C ASP A 49 -4.51 -4.36 -14.36
N SER A 50 -5.73 -4.09 -13.91
CA SER A 50 -6.71 -3.29 -14.66
C SER A 50 -6.43 -1.80 -14.61
N LEU A 51 -5.44 -1.34 -13.82
CA LEU A 51 -4.96 0.03 -13.90
C LEU A 51 -3.99 0.15 -15.07
N TYR A 52 -4.28 1.07 -15.98
CA TYR A 52 -3.38 1.46 -17.08
C TYR A 52 -2.45 2.61 -16.66
N LYS A 53 -1.34 2.78 -17.38
CA LYS A 53 -0.33 3.80 -17.04
C LYS A 53 -0.90 5.21 -17.14
N GLU A 54 -1.71 5.47 -18.16
CA GLU A 54 -2.34 6.77 -18.40
C GLU A 54 -3.28 7.13 -17.24
N GLN A 55 -4.07 6.17 -16.76
CA GLN A 55 -4.95 6.35 -15.59
C GLN A 55 -4.17 6.59 -14.30
N ALA A 56 -3.01 5.94 -14.16
CA ALA A 56 -2.12 6.15 -13.03
C ALA A 56 -1.49 7.55 -13.08
N ASP A 57 -1.07 8.00 -14.26
CA ASP A 57 -0.52 9.34 -14.47
C ASP A 57 -1.57 10.41 -14.17
N ASP A 58 -2.83 10.24 -14.62
CA ASP A 58 -3.94 11.13 -14.27
C ASP A 58 -4.17 11.20 -12.76
N LEU A 59 -4.18 10.05 -12.07
CA LEU A 59 -4.36 10.02 -10.62
C LEU A 59 -3.22 10.73 -9.88
N ARG A 60 -1.97 10.54 -10.32
CA ARG A 60 -0.82 11.24 -9.73
C ARG A 60 -0.86 12.73 -9.98
N ASN A 61 -1.19 13.17 -11.20
CA ASN A 61 -1.31 14.59 -11.52
C ASN A 61 -2.39 15.28 -10.68
N VAL A 62 -3.56 14.65 -10.50
CA VAL A 62 -4.62 15.19 -9.64
C VAL A 62 -4.19 15.19 -8.18
N ALA A 63 -3.50 14.14 -7.72
CA ALA A 63 -2.95 14.08 -6.38
C ALA A 63 -1.96 15.22 -6.11
N ASP A 64 -1.02 15.47 -7.03
CA ASP A 64 -0.02 16.52 -6.92
C ASP A 64 -0.66 17.91 -6.84
N VAL A 65 -1.67 18.18 -7.69
CA VAL A 65 -2.41 19.46 -7.66
C VAL A 65 -3.15 19.66 -6.34
N LEU A 66 -3.70 18.60 -5.76
CA LEU A 66 -4.46 18.66 -4.51
C LEU A 66 -3.58 18.54 -3.25
N GLY A 67 -2.27 18.30 -3.39
CA GLY A 67 -1.41 17.94 -2.26
C GLY A 67 -1.87 16.66 -1.55
N ALA A 68 -2.42 15.72 -2.31
CA ALA A 68 -2.94 14.44 -1.83
C ALA A 68 -1.96 13.30 -2.09
N THR A 69 -2.10 12.21 -1.33
CA THR A 69 -1.38 10.96 -1.58
C THR A 69 -2.24 10.02 -2.42
N PRO A 70 -1.80 9.59 -3.61
CA PRO A 70 -2.51 8.61 -4.42
C PRO A 70 -2.32 7.20 -3.85
N LEU A 71 -3.40 6.43 -3.77
CA LEU A 71 -3.40 5.07 -3.24
C LEU A 71 -4.29 4.16 -4.08
N LEU A 72 -3.81 2.96 -4.38
CA LEU A 72 -4.57 1.90 -5.02
C LEU A 72 -4.89 0.80 -3.99
N VAL A 73 -6.18 0.55 -3.75
CA VAL A 73 -6.63 -0.61 -2.99
C VAL A 73 -7.17 -1.65 -3.96
N ALA A 74 -6.58 -2.85 -3.95
CA ALA A 74 -7.00 -3.92 -4.82
C ALA A 74 -7.01 -5.30 -4.14
N ALA A 75 -7.81 -6.23 -4.67
CA ALA A 75 -7.86 -7.60 -4.16
C ALA A 75 -6.80 -8.49 -4.80
N LEU A 76 -6.56 -8.31 -6.11
CA LEU A 76 -5.69 -9.16 -6.92
C LEU A 76 -4.56 -8.36 -7.58
N LEU A 77 -3.43 -9.02 -7.83
CA LEU A 77 -2.34 -8.60 -8.69
C LEU A 77 -1.75 -9.84 -9.39
N LYS A 78 -1.57 -9.80 -10.71
CA LYS A 78 -1.15 -10.95 -11.54
C LYS A 78 -2.02 -12.19 -11.34
N SER A 79 -3.33 -11.98 -11.17
CA SER A 79 -4.32 -13.02 -10.85
C SER A 79 -4.11 -13.74 -9.51
N GLU A 80 -3.21 -13.27 -8.66
CA GLU A 80 -3.00 -13.76 -7.30
C GLU A 80 -3.51 -12.74 -6.28
N SER A 81 -3.88 -13.20 -5.09
CA SER A 81 -4.23 -12.30 -3.98
C SER A 81 -3.03 -11.45 -3.58
N ILE A 82 -3.23 -10.14 -3.46
CA ILE A 82 -2.22 -9.25 -2.91
C ILE A 82 -1.94 -9.67 -1.46
N ARG A 83 -0.66 -9.94 -1.15
CA ARG A 83 -0.25 -10.42 0.18
C ARG A 83 -0.50 -9.34 1.24
N PRO A 84 -1.00 -9.71 2.43
CA PRO A 84 -1.08 -8.79 3.57
C PRO A 84 0.29 -8.22 3.94
N LYS A 85 0.31 -7.03 4.55
CA LYS A 85 1.50 -6.32 5.05
C LYS A 85 2.58 -6.06 4.00
N THR A 86 2.17 -6.04 2.72
CA THR A 86 3.06 -5.82 1.58
C THR A 86 2.58 -4.63 0.75
N ILE A 87 3.49 -3.71 0.45
CA ILE A 87 3.29 -2.59 -0.48
C ILE A 87 3.80 -2.99 -1.85
N TYR A 88 2.95 -2.85 -2.86
CA TYR A 88 3.32 -2.99 -4.26
C TYR A 88 3.39 -1.60 -4.90
N ASP A 89 4.21 -1.47 -5.95
CA ASP A 89 4.19 -0.31 -6.83
C ASP A 89 3.48 -0.66 -8.13
N ARG A 90 2.49 0.13 -8.50
CA ARG A 90 1.87 0.08 -9.82
C ARG A 90 1.95 1.45 -10.47
N TYR A 91 2.89 1.60 -11.42
CA TYR A 91 3.13 2.85 -12.14
C TYR A 91 3.37 4.05 -11.21
N GLY A 92 4.11 3.85 -10.12
CA GLY A 92 4.39 4.91 -9.14
C GLY A 92 3.26 5.15 -8.13
N ILE A 93 2.24 4.28 -8.08
CA ILE A 93 1.15 4.36 -7.10
C ILE A 93 1.30 3.23 -6.08
N THR A 94 1.26 3.61 -4.80
CA THR A 94 1.23 2.67 -3.68
C THR A 94 0.01 1.77 -3.80
N THR A 95 0.23 0.47 -3.88
CA THR A 95 -0.81 -0.54 -4.11
C THR A 95 -0.83 -1.54 -2.97
N ILE A 96 -1.97 -1.70 -2.29
CA ILE A 96 -2.13 -2.59 -1.13
C ILE A 96 -3.47 -3.32 -1.16
N ASN A 97 -3.60 -4.37 -0.36
CA ASN A 97 -4.87 -5.06 -0.16
C ASN A 97 -5.72 -4.38 0.95
N LEU A 98 -6.97 -4.80 1.06
CA LEU A 98 -7.92 -4.24 2.04
C LEU A 98 -7.46 -4.41 3.49
N GLU A 99 -6.91 -5.57 3.85
CA GLU A 99 -6.44 -5.86 5.20
C GLU A 99 -5.27 -4.93 5.60
N THR A 100 -4.31 -4.76 4.69
CA THR A 100 -3.16 -3.86 4.88
C THR A 100 -3.62 -2.41 4.93
N PHE A 101 -4.63 -2.03 4.14
CA PHE A 101 -5.25 -0.72 4.19
C PHE A 101 -5.90 -0.45 5.56
N GLU A 102 -6.67 -1.39 6.07
CA GLU A 102 -7.32 -1.29 7.39
C GLU A 102 -6.28 -1.10 8.51
N GLU A 103 -5.24 -1.94 8.53
CA GLU A 103 -4.16 -1.81 9.51
C GLU A 103 -3.46 -0.45 9.43
N ALA A 104 -3.12 0.01 8.22
CA ALA A 104 -2.45 1.28 8.00
C ALA A 104 -3.31 2.49 8.42
N ILE A 105 -4.61 2.47 8.12
CA ILE A 105 -5.54 3.56 8.48
C ILE A 105 -5.80 3.62 9.99
N ALA A 106 -5.87 2.46 10.64
CA ALA A 106 -6.01 2.32 12.09
C ALA A 106 -4.76 2.75 12.88
N GLY A 107 -3.67 3.16 12.22
CA GLY A 107 -2.41 3.50 12.87
C GLY A 107 -1.71 2.28 13.49
N LYS A 108 -2.10 1.07 13.10
CA LYS A 108 -1.39 -0.17 13.42
C LYS A 108 -0.14 -0.24 12.53
N GLN A 109 0.86 -1.03 12.94
CA GLN A 109 2.19 -1.09 12.30
C GLN A 109 2.11 -1.01 10.77
N LEU A 110 2.83 -0.05 10.20
CA LEU A 110 2.90 0.15 8.76
C LEU A 110 3.48 -1.09 8.06
N PRO A 111 3.15 -1.31 6.78
CA PRO A 111 3.64 -2.46 6.03
C PRO A 111 5.18 -2.49 6.02
N ILE A 112 5.76 -3.64 6.35
CA ILE A 112 7.21 -3.80 6.55
C ILE A 112 7.91 -4.15 5.22
N VAL A 113 7.14 -4.56 4.21
CA VAL A 113 7.66 -5.19 2.98
C VAL A 113 7.18 -4.47 1.73
N TYR A 114 8.10 -4.21 0.81
CA TYR A 114 7.90 -3.66 -0.53
C TYR A 114 8.16 -4.73 -1.58
N ALA A 115 7.21 -4.97 -2.48
CA ALA A 115 7.37 -5.84 -3.62
C ALA A 115 7.84 -5.05 -4.85
N LYS A 116 8.95 -5.48 -5.45
CA LYS A 116 9.47 -4.96 -6.72
C LYS A 116 9.91 -6.11 -7.63
N SER A 117 10.21 -5.80 -8.89
CA SER A 117 10.89 -6.74 -9.78
C SER A 117 12.19 -7.24 -9.11
N GLY A 118 12.28 -8.54 -8.83
CA GLY A 118 13.41 -9.15 -8.12
C GLY A 118 13.12 -9.65 -6.70
N GLY A 119 11.94 -9.35 -6.13
CA GLY A 119 11.51 -9.95 -4.86
C GLY A 119 10.87 -8.97 -3.89
N TYR A 120 10.93 -9.33 -2.61
CA TYR A 120 10.36 -8.60 -1.49
C TYR A 120 11.48 -7.96 -0.67
N PHE A 121 11.33 -6.68 -0.34
CA PHE A 121 12.34 -5.85 0.31
C PHE A 121 11.76 -5.24 1.57
N ALA A 122 12.53 -5.18 2.66
CA ALA A 122 12.12 -4.49 3.87
C ALA A 122 13.11 -3.36 4.19
N HIS A 123 12.59 -2.20 4.62
CA HIS A 123 13.47 -1.13 5.09
C HIS A 123 13.79 -1.36 6.57
N ILE A 124 15.05 -1.67 6.87
CA ILE A 124 15.53 -1.91 8.23
C ILE A 124 16.53 -0.81 8.59
N ASN A 125 16.48 -0.32 9.83
CA ASN A 125 17.50 0.60 10.33
C ASN A 125 18.86 -0.13 10.38
N PRO A 126 19.85 0.29 9.56
CA PRO A 126 21.11 -0.43 9.42
C PRO A 126 21.96 -0.38 10.69
N ASP A 127 21.93 0.74 11.43
CA ASP A 127 22.69 0.92 12.66
C ASP A 127 22.14 0.04 13.78
N TYR A 128 20.80 -0.01 13.90
CA TYR A 128 20.14 -0.87 14.86
C TYR A 128 20.35 -2.35 14.53
N LEU A 129 20.21 -2.74 13.27
CA LEU A 129 20.45 -4.11 12.82
C LEU A 129 21.90 -4.54 13.10
N LYS A 130 22.87 -3.66 12.78
CA LYS A 130 24.29 -3.91 13.05
C LYS A 130 24.53 -4.11 14.55
N LYS A 131 23.98 -3.21 15.39
CA LYS A 131 24.10 -3.28 16.85
C LYS A 131 23.56 -4.59 17.40
N VAL A 132 22.34 -4.98 17.03
CA VAL A 132 21.71 -6.23 17.48
C VAL A 132 22.47 -7.45 16.96
N ARG A 133 22.88 -7.45 15.70
CA ARG A 133 23.67 -8.53 15.09
C ARG A 133 24.99 -8.75 15.86
N GLU A 134 25.72 -7.68 16.16
CA GLU A 134 26.99 -7.74 16.89
C GLU A 134 26.81 -8.16 18.35
N GLN A 135 25.76 -7.68 19.03
CA GLN A 135 25.39 -8.13 20.38
C GLN A 135 25.10 -9.63 20.45
N ASN A 136 24.47 -10.18 19.41
CA ASN A 136 24.18 -11.61 19.30
C ASN A 136 25.34 -12.41 18.68
N LYS A 137 26.49 -11.79 18.43
CA LYS A 137 27.68 -12.42 17.81
C LYS A 137 27.39 -13.12 16.48
N LEU A 138 26.42 -12.61 15.72
CA LEU A 138 26.03 -13.16 14.42
C LEU A 138 26.88 -12.54 13.29
N SER A 139 27.35 -13.36 12.37
CA SER A 139 27.86 -12.87 11.08
C SER A 139 26.70 -12.39 10.20
N LEU A 140 27.04 -11.59 9.17
CA LEU A 140 26.05 -11.16 8.18
C LEU A 140 25.42 -12.37 7.45
N GLY A 141 26.25 -13.40 7.18
CA GLY A 141 25.82 -14.64 6.52
C GLY A 141 24.85 -15.46 7.36
N GLU A 142 25.14 -15.64 8.65
CA GLU A 142 24.24 -16.35 9.58
C GLU A 142 22.91 -15.64 9.72
N LEU A 143 22.91 -14.31 9.86
CA LEU A 143 21.70 -13.51 9.93
C LEU A 143 20.85 -13.66 8.65
N SER A 144 21.48 -13.55 7.46
CA SER A 144 20.75 -13.71 6.19
C SER A 144 20.15 -15.12 6.01
N ARG A 145 20.87 -16.16 6.45
CA ARG A 145 20.39 -17.55 6.40
C ARG A 145 19.19 -17.75 7.32
N GLU A 146 19.28 -17.26 8.55
CA GLU A 146 18.22 -17.41 9.55
C GLU A 146 16.97 -16.61 9.16
N ALA A 147 17.15 -15.42 8.58
CA ALA A 147 16.05 -14.57 8.12
C ALA A 147 15.46 -15.01 6.77
N GLY A 148 16.07 -15.97 6.07
CA GLY A 148 15.61 -16.43 4.75
C GLY A 148 15.68 -15.36 3.66
N VAL A 149 16.65 -14.44 3.74
CA VAL A 149 16.83 -13.32 2.80
C VAL A 149 18.13 -13.46 2.02
N SER A 150 18.18 -12.87 0.83
CA SER A 150 19.43 -12.70 0.10
C SER A 150 20.34 -11.66 0.77
N LYS A 151 21.66 -11.80 0.58
CA LYS A 151 22.65 -10.80 1.01
C LYS A 151 22.47 -9.46 0.31
#